data_AF-A0A968AX19-F1
#
_entry.id   AF-A0A968AX19-F1
#
_cell.length_a   1.000
_cell.length_b   1.000
_cell.length_c   1.000
_cell.angle_alpha   90.00
_cell.angle_beta   90.00
_cell.angle_gamma   90.00
#
_symmetry.space_group_name_H-M   'P 1'
#
loop_
_entity.id
_entity.type
_entity.pdbx_description
1 polymer ?
#
loop_
_entity_poly.entity_id
_entity_poly.type
_entity_poly.pdbx_seq_one_letter_code
_entity_poly.pdbx_strand_id
1 'polypeptide(L)'
;MLKIADIKKYVDIDYLHGQTVREKAADDMVFAWVTQYDDELLGALSLEYKGEFNILRKAMREIIADLQSNPVQVDFETDSDDVDKAEFMDGKYRATTRENVSIEAFENADQEAVVCGVGAWRLKTEYKSMRNGDTKQVIKRCPIYEANS
;
A
#
# COMPACT_ATOMS: atom_id res chain seq x y z
N MET A 1 -25.09 -19.65 -5.15
CA MET A 1 -24.44 -19.46 -6.46
C MET A 1 -24.79 -18.07 -6.95
N LEU A 2 -23.79 -17.27 -7.33
CA LEU A 2 -24.00 -15.98 -7.98
C LEU A 2 -24.73 -16.19 -9.32
N LYS A 3 -25.68 -15.33 -9.66
CA LYS A 3 -26.36 -15.39 -10.96
C LYS A 3 -25.44 -14.81 -12.02
N ILE A 4 -25.59 -15.27 -13.27
CA ILE A 4 -24.78 -14.80 -14.42
C ILE A 4 -24.85 -13.27 -14.58
N ALA A 5 -26.02 -12.68 -14.31
CA ALA A 5 -26.22 -11.22 -14.35
C ALA A 5 -25.36 -10.48 -13.32
N ASP A 6 -25.19 -11.03 -12.11
CA ASP A 6 -24.37 -10.43 -11.06
C ASP A 6 -22.89 -10.48 -11.44
N ILE A 7 -22.43 -11.63 -11.98
CA ILE A 7 -21.06 -11.81 -12.45
C ILE A 7 -20.73 -10.80 -13.56
N LYS A 8 -21.63 -10.66 -14.55
CA LYS A 8 -21.43 -9.70 -15.63
C LYS A 8 -21.31 -8.27 -15.09
N LYS A 9 -22.16 -7.89 -14.14
CA LYS A 9 -22.08 -6.57 -13.50
C LYS A 9 -20.74 -6.34 -12.81
N TYR A 10 -20.21 -7.32 -12.08
CA TYR A 10 -18.90 -7.18 -11.44
C TYR A 10 -17.76 -7.04 -12.44
N VAL A 11 -17.79 -7.80 -13.54
CA VAL A 11 -16.79 -7.71 -14.61
C VAL A 11 -16.86 -6.35 -15.33
N ASP A 12 -18.06 -5.87 -15.64
CA ASP A 12 -18.24 -4.57 -16.29
C ASP A 12 -17.73 -3.41 -15.38
N ILE A 13 -17.95 -3.52 -14.07
CA ILE A 13 -17.44 -2.53 -13.10
C ILE A 13 -15.91 -2.56 -13.05
N ASP A 14 -15.29 -3.74 -12.96
CA ASP A 14 -13.84 -3.88 -12.92
C ASP A 14 -13.17 -3.26 -14.16
N TYR A 15 -13.69 -3.59 -15.35
CA TYR A 15 -13.19 -3.06 -16.61
C TYR A 15 -13.29 -1.53 -16.71
N LEU A 16 -14.43 -0.95 -16.30
CA LEU A 16 -14.67 0.48 -16.44
C LEU A 16 -13.85 1.34 -15.47
N HIS A 17 -13.54 0.85 -14.27
CA HIS A 17 -12.88 1.65 -13.23
C HIS A 17 -11.35 1.48 -13.18
N GLY A 18 -10.82 0.39 -13.76
CA GLY A 18 -9.41 0.03 -13.55
C GLY A 18 -8.45 0.39 -14.69
N GLN A 19 -8.89 0.34 -15.95
CA GLN A 19 -7.94 0.11 -17.05
C GLN A 19 -6.94 1.26 -17.26
N THR A 20 -7.41 2.49 -17.44
CA THR A 20 -6.53 3.63 -17.76
C THR A 20 -5.70 4.10 -16.57
N VAL A 21 -6.21 3.96 -15.35
CA VAL A 21 -5.50 4.36 -14.12
C VAL A 21 -4.44 3.31 -13.77
N ARG A 22 -4.75 2.03 -13.93
CA ARG A 22 -3.81 0.92 -13.72
C ARG A 22 -2.63 0.97 -14.68
N GLU A 23 -2.89 1.17 -15.97
CA GLU A 23 -1.84 1.28 -16.99
C GLU A 23 -0.87 2.42 -16.66
N LYS A 24 -1.40 3.63 -16.37
CA LYS A 24 -0.57 4.78 -15.99
C LYS A 24 0.22 4.57 -14.71
N ALA A 25 -0.42 4.02 -13.68
CA ALA A 25 0.25 3.75 -12.42
C ALA A 25 1.33 2.68 -12.56
N ALA A 26 1.14 1.69 -13.45
CA ALA A 26 2.17 0.71 -13.76
C ALA A 26 3.36 1.35 -14.49
N ASP A 27 3.10 2.24 -15.46
CA ASP A 27 4.14 3.01 -16.14
C ASP A 27 4.95 3.88 -15.15
N ASP A 28 4.28 4.55 -14.21
CA ASP A 28 4.94 5.37 -13.18
C ASP A 28 5.85 4.51 -12.26
N MET A 29 5.42 3.29 -11.93
CA MET A 29 6.22 2.34 -11.14
C MET A 29 7.47 1.89 -11.90
N VAL A 30 7.34 1.57 -13.19
CA VAL A 30 8.49 1.22 -14.05
C VAL A 30 9.44 2.40 -14.17
N PHE A 31 8.91 3.60 -14.37
CA PHE A 31 9.67 4.83 -14.51
C PHE A 31 10.50 5.16 -13.26
N ALA A 32 9.93 4.94 -12.07
CA ALA A 32 10.64 5.17 -10.81
C ALA A 32 11.70 4.09 -10.51
N TRP A 33 11.38 2.81 -10.70
CA TRP A 33 12.18 1.69 -10.19
C TRP A 33 13.08 1.01 -11.22
N VAL A 34 12.65 0.91 -12.47
CA VAL A 34 13.35 0.14 -13.51
C VAL A 34 14.21 1.06 -14.37
N THR A 35 13.57 1.99 -15.09
CA THR A 35 14.25 2.80 -16.10
C THR A 35 13.46 4.06 -16.44
N GLN A 36 14.15 5.15 -16.75
CA GLN A 36 13.51 6.35 -17.31
C GLN A 36 13.44 6.35 -18.85
N TYR A 37 13.96 5.29 -19.48
CA TYR A 37 13.90 5.13 -20.92
C TYR A 37 12.62 4.44 -21.35
N ASP A 38 12.15 4.80 -22.54
CA ASP A 38 11.01 4.14 -23.17
C ASP A 38 11.34 2.67 -23.50
N ASP A 39 10.37 1.78 -23.30
CA ASP A 39 10.47 0.34 -23.56
C ASP A 39 10.72 0.05 -25.05
N GLU A 40 10.15 0.85 -25.96
CA GLU A 40 10.42 0.74 -27.40
C GLU A 40 11.90 1.03 -27.71
N LEU A 41 12.52 1.90 -26.91
CA LEU A 41 13.92 2.27 -27.01
C LEU A 41 14.86 1.26 -26.35
N LEU A 42 14.37 0.40 -25.45
CA LEU A 42 15.11 -0.73 -24.88
C LEU A 42 15.16 -1.94 -25.82
N GLY A 43 14.07 -2.21 -26.56
CA GLY A 43 13.99 -3.30 -27.52
C GLY A 43 14.92 -3.13 -28.73
N ALA A 44 15.16 -1.88 -29.14
CA ALA A 44 16.22 -1.55 -30.08
C ALA A 44 17.58 -1.51 -29.34
N LEU A 45 18.27 -2.65 -29.33
CA LEU A 45 19.66 -2.77 -28.87
C LEU A 45 20.60 -1.95 -29.76
N SER A 46 20.60 -0.63 -29.60
CA SER A 46 21.69 0.21 -30.10
C SER A 46 22.93 -0.01 -29.22
N LEU A 47 24.10 -0.09 -29.84
CA LEU A 47 25.39 -0.22 -29.13
C LEU A 47 25.84 1.11 -28.49
N GLU A 48 24.97 2.11 -28.50
CA GLU A 48 25.25 3.45 -28.02
C GLU A 48 25.14 3.51 -26.49
N TYR A 49 25.95 4.36 -25.88
CA TYR A 49 25.88 4.59 -24.43
C TYR A 49 24.56 5.28 -24.06
N LYS A 50 23.82 4.68 -23.13
CA LYS A 50 22.60 5.24 -22.54
C LYS A 50 22.86 5.54 -21.06
N GLY A 51 22.96 6.82 -20.70
CA GLY A 51 23.18 7.27 -19.33
C GLY A 51 21.94 7.95 -18.75
N GLU A 52 21.61 7.69 -17.48
CA GLU A 52 20.45 8.29 -16.82
C GLU A 52 20.90 9.26 -15.72
N PHE A 53 20.29 10.45 -15.66
CA PHE A 53 20.43 11.38 -14.53
C PHE A 53 19.21 11.28 -13.63
N ASN A 54 19.27 10.41 -12.64
CA ASN A 54 18.12 10.14 -11.79
C ASN A 54 17.99 11.14 -10.63
N ILE A 55 17.36 12.28 -10.92
CA ILE A 55 17.03 13.31 -9.90
C ILE A 55 15.79 12.92 -9.11
N LEU A 56 14.84 12.21 -9.74
CA LEU A 56 13.55 11.86 -9.15
C LEU A 56 13.71 10.92 -7.94
N ARG A 57 14.55 9.89 -8.02
CA ARG A 57 14.82 9.00 -6.87
C ARG A 57 15.38 9.74 -5.67
N LYS A 58 16.11 10.85 -5.88
CA LYS A 58 16.58 11.68 -4.76
C LYS A 58 15.41 12.37 -4.07
N ALA A 59 14.54 13.03 -4.84
CA ALA A 59 13.37 13.71 -4.31
C ALA A 59 12.37 12.73 -3.65
N MET A 60 12.13 11.57 -4.26
CA MET A 60 11.25 10.53 -3.69
C MET A 60 11.75 10.06 -2.33
N ARG A 61 13.06 9.80 -2.18
CA ARG A 61 13.64 9.39 -0.89
C ARG A 61 13.53 10.45 0.19
N GLU A 62 13.63 11.73 -0.18
CA GLU A 62 13.45 12.85 0.75
C GLU A 62 12.01 12.88 1.27
N ILE A 63 11.02 12.78 0.38
CA ILE A 63 9.60 12.74 0.75
C ILE A 63 9.28 11.53 1.63
N ILE A 64 9.79 10.35 1.28
CA ILE A 64 9.59 9.13 2.08
C ILE A 64 10.24 9.27 3.46
N ALA A 65 11.45 9.83 3.54
CA ALA A 65 12.12 10.06 4.82
C ALA A 65 11.33 11.04 5.70
N ASP A 66 10.76 12.10 5.11
CA ASP A 66 9.90 13.05 5.82
C ASP A 66 8.63 12.38 6.35
N LEU A 67 7.97 11.54 5.54
CA LEU A 67 6.80 10.75 5.97
C LEU A 67 7.14 9.77 7.10
N GLN A 68 8.29 9.11 7.02
CA GLN A 68 8.74 8.21 8.08
C GLN A 68 9.10 8.95 9.37
N SER A 69 9.60 10.18 9.27
CA SER A 69 9.92 11.02 10.43
C SER A 69 8.66 11.47 11.19
N ASN A 70 7.54 11.63 10.48
CA ASN A 70 6.25 12.04 11.04
C ASN A 70 5.12 11.13 10.54
N PRO A 71 5.03 9.89 11.07
CA PRO A 71 4.04 8.94 10.61
C PRO A 71 2.63 9.35 11.08
N VAL A 72 1.69 9.36 10.13
CA VAL A 72 0.28 9.60 10.44
C VAL A 72 -0.31 8.36 11.11
N GLN A 73 -0.70 8.48 12.37
CA GLN A 73 -1.33 7.41 13.15
C GLN A 73 -2.74 7.79 13.55
N VAL A 74 -3.59 6.77 13.75
CA VAL A 74 -4.96 6.96 14.24
C VAL A 74 -4.91 7.27 15.73
N ASP A 75 -5.58 8.36 16.10
CA ASP A 75 -5.87 8.75 17.48
C ASP A 75 -7.39 8.65 17.69
N PHE A 76 -7.82 7.86 18.68
CA PHE A 76 -9.24 7.68 18.95
C PHE A 76 -9.73 8.72 19.95
N GLU A 77 -10.57 9.65 19.51
CA GLU A 77 -11.21 10.64 20.39
C GLU A 77 -12.62 10.18 20.81
N THR A 78 -13.04 10.52 22.04
CA THR A 78 -14.40 10.24 22.52
C THR A 78 -15.28 11.49 22.41
N ASP A 79 -16.54 11.30 22.00
CA ASP A 79 -17.57 12.36 22.01
C ASP A 79 -18.16 12.61 23.42
N SER A 80 -17.94 11.66 24.34
CA SER A 80 -18.37 11.73 25.75
C SER A 80 -17.17 11.96 26.69
N ASP A 81 -17.43 12.40 27.93
CA ASP A 81 -16.43 12.58 29.00
C ASP A 81 -15.69 11.29 29.45
N ASP A 82 -15.92 10.16 28.78
CA ASP A 82 -15.37 8.85 29.09
C ASP A 82 -14.04 8.62 28.35
N VAL A 83 -13.01 9.35 28.79
CA VAL A 83 -11.65 9.34 28.23
C VAL A 83 -11.01 7.94 28.26
N ASP A 84 -11.39 7.11 29.24
CA ASP A 84 -10.84 5.76 29.43
C ASP A 84 -11.12 4.84 28.22
N LYS A 85 -12.23 5.07 27.50
CA LYS A 85 -12.58 4.29 26.29
C LYS A 85 -11.67 4.60 25.11
N ALA A 86 -11.32 5.87 24.91
CA ALA A 86 -10.37 6.30 23.88
C ALA A 86 -9.01 5.65 24.12
N GLU A 87 -8.49 5.76 25.34
CA GLU A 87 -7.19 5.20 25.71
C GLU A 87 -7.16 3.67 25.53
N PHE A 88 -8.26 2.98 25.85
CA PHE A 88 -8.37 1.54 25.62
C PHE A 88 -8.32 1.15 24.13
N MET A 89 -9.01 1.92 23.27
CA MET A 89 -9.01 1.68 21.82
C MET A 89 -7.66 1.97 21.18
N ASP A 90 -7.03 3.07 21.58
CA ASP A 90 -5.64 3.41 21.24
C ASP A 90 -4.68 2.29 21.63
N GLY A 91 -4.79 1.78 22.86
CA GLY A 91 -3.96 0.68 23.36
C GLY A 91 -4.06 -0.56 22.46
N LYS A 92 -5.27 -0.93 22.04
CA LYS A 92 -5.50 -2.04 21.10
C LYS A 92 -4.95 -1.77 19.70
N TYR A 93 -5.15 -0.56 19.18
CA TYR A 93 -4.64 -0.16 17.87
C TYR A 93 -3.12 -0.22 17.84
N ARG A 94 -2.46 0.41 18.82
CA ARG A 94 -0.99 0.44 18.94
C ARG A 94 -0.42 -0.96 19.13
N ALA A 95 -1.08 -1.82 19.91
CA ALA A 95 -0.66 -3.21 20.09
C ALA A 95 -0.61 -3.99 18.75
N THR A 96 -1.56 -3.72 17.86
CA THR A 96 -1.65 -4.36 16.54
C THR A 96 -0.66 -3.76 15.54
N THR A 97 -0.46 -2.44 15.59
CA THR A 97 0.43 -1.70 14.67
C THR A 97 1.91 -1.99 14.90
N ARG A 98 2.29 -2.44 16.10
CA ARG A 98 3.68 -2.82 16.43
C ARG A 98 4.17 -4.11 15.77
N GLU A 99 3.27 -4.92 15.18
CA GLU A 99 3.69 -6.13 14.47
C GLU A 99 4.45 -5.76 13.19
N ASN A 100 5.55 -6.46 12.88
CA ASN A 100 6.38 -6.17 11.70
C ASN A 100 5.59 -6.13 10.39
N VAL A 101 4.59 -7.01 10.24
CA VAL A 101 3.72 -7.04 9.05
C VAL A 101 2.90 -5.75 8.93
N SER A 102 2.51 -5.14 10.05
CA SER A 102 1.82 -3.85 10.05
C SER A 102 2.76 -2.72 9.66
N ILE A 103 4.02 -2.74 10.13
CA ILE A 103 5.02 -1.73 9.78
C ILE A 103 5.33 -1.79 8.28
N GLU A 104 5.59 -2.99 7.75
CA GLU A 104 5.81 -3.23 6.33
C GLU A 104 4.60 -2.78 5.47
N ALA A 105 3.39 -2.96 5.97
CA ALA A 105 2.18 -2.50 5.29
C ALA A 105 2.11 -0.97 5.14
N PHE A 106 2.58 -0.20 6.14
CA PHE A 106 2.65 1.26 6.04
C PHE A 106 3.77 1.69 5.11
N GLU A 107 4.97 1.10 5.25
CA GLU A 107 6.12 1.43 4.40
C GLU A 107 5.84 1.18 2.92
N ASN A 108 5.21 0.04 2.59
CA ASN A 108 4.85 -0.26 1.21
C ASN A 108 3.82 0.73 0.66
N ALA A 109 2.79 1.05 1.45
CA ALA A 109 1.75 1.96 1.01
C ALA A 109 2.26 3.39 0.84
N ASP A 110 3.12 3.88 1.73
CA ASP A 110 3.74 5.20 1.60
C ASP A 110 4.64 5.25 0.36
N GLN A 111 5.43 4.20 0.12
CA GLN A 111 6.30 4.11 -1.05
C GLN A 111 5.51 4.11 -2.36
N GLU A 112 4.47 3.28 -2.48
CA GLU A 112 3.63 3.22 -3.68
C GLU A 112 2.83 4.53 -3.85
N ALA A 113 2.33 5.13 -2.77
CA ALA A 113 1.63 6.42 -2.84
C ALA A 113 2.53 7.55 -3.35
N VAL A 114 3.82 7.58 -2.98
CA VAL A 114 4.77 8.58 -3.50
C VAL A 114 5.11 8.34 -4.96
N VAL A 115 5.13 7.08 -5.42
CA VAL A 115 5.54 6.73 -6.79
C VAL A 115 4.39 6.83 -7.78
N CYS A 116 3.30 6.09 -7.56
CA CYS A 116 2.18 5.96 -8.49
C CYS A 116 0.88 6.61 -7.97
N GLY A 117 0.95 7.30 -6.82
CA GLY A 117 -0.19 8.03 -6.25
C GLY A 117 -1.16 7.16 -5.45
N VAL A 118 -0.98 5.84 -5.42
CA VAL A 118 -1.87 4.90 -4.72
C VAL A 118 -1.03 3.90 -3.94
N GLY A 119 -1.35 3.74 -2.66
CA GLY A 119 -0.82 2.67 -1.82
C GLY A 119 -1.93 2.11 -0.96
N ALA A 120 -1.89 0.80 -0.68
CA ALA A 120 -2.94 0.15 0.10
C ALA A 120 -2.42 -0.98 0.99
N TRP A 121 -3.17 -1.22 2.06
CA TRP A 121 -3.02 -2.40 2.90
C TRP A 121 -4.38 -3.02 3.19
N ARG A 122 -4.39 -4.33 3.44
CA ARG A 122 -5.60 -5.08 3.79
C ARG A 122 -5.67 -5.30 5.29
N LEU A 123 -6.83 -5.04 5.87
CA LEU A 123 -7.17 -5.52 7.21
C LEU A 123 -7.76 -6.93 7.11
N LYS A 124 -7.13 -7.89 7.80
CA LYS A 124 -7.66 -9.24 7.96
C LYS A 124 -7.78 -9.58 9.43
N THR A 125 -8.66 -10.52 9.76
CA THR A 125 -8.72 -11.08 11.12
C THR A 125 -8.14 -12.49 11.10
N GLU A 126 -7.33 -12.83 12.10
CA GLU A 126 -6.69 -14.13 12.22
C GLU A 126 -6.70 -14.57 13.68
N TYR A 127 -6.85 -15.87 13.92
CA TYR A 127 -6.69 -16.43 15.26
C TYR A 127 -5.21 -16.51 15.61
N LYS A 128 -4.83 -15.98 16.77
CA LYS A 128 -3.45 -15.98 17.22
C LYS A 128 -3.05 -17.37 17.73
N SER A 129 -2.70 -18.27 16.82
CA SER A 129 -2.21 -19.61 17.19
C SER A 129 -0.76 -19.53 17.70
N MET A 130 -0.58 -19.11 18.96
CA MET A 130 0.66 -19.42 19.68
C MET A 130 0.63 -20.87 20.16
N ARG A 131 1.81 -21.48 20.28
CA ARG A 131 2.01 -22.84 20.83
C ARG A 131 1.38 -23.06 22.23
N ASN A 132 0.98 -21.97 22.89
CA ASN A 132 0.33 -21.94 24.20
C ASN A 132 -1.22 -22.02 24.15
N GLY A 133 -1.85 -22.23 22.99
CA GLY A 133 -3.30 -22.44 22.89
C GLY A 133 -4.14 -21.16 23.04
N ASP A 134 -3.59 -20.01 22.69
CA ASP A 134 -4.35 -18.75 22.67
C ASP A 134 -5.40 -18.79 21.54
N THR A 135 -6.67 -18.53 21.87
CA THR A 135 -7.79 -18.53 20.92
C THR A 135 -8.27 -17.12 20.58
N LYS A 136 -7.54 -16.08 20.98
CA LYS A 136 -7.90 -14.69 20.69
C LYS A 136 -7.76 -14.40 19.20
N GLN A 137 -8.76 -13.73 18.66
CA GLN A 137 -8.71 -13.18 17.30
C GLN A 137 -8.01 -11.83 17.33
N VAL A 138 -7.12 -11.61 16.38
CA VAL A 138 -6.33 -10.39 16.23
C VAL A 138 -6.56 -9.83 14.84
N ILE A 139 -6.65 -8.51 14.73
CA ILE A 139 -6.67 -7.80 13.46
C ILE A 139 -5.22 -7.74 12.98
N LYS A 140 -4.95 -8.02 11.70
CA LYS A 140 -3.63 -7.83 11.10
C LYS A 140 -3.75 -6.94 9.88
N ARG A 141 -2.80 -6.03 9.74
CA ARG A 141 -2.57 -5.30 8.49
C ARG A 141 -1.62 -6.12 7.64
N CYS A 142 -1.96 -6.31 6.38
CA CYS A 142 -1.09 -6.97 5.41
C CYS A 142 -0.82 -6.01 4.24
N PRO A 143 0.43 -5.88 3.80
CA PRO A 143 0.75 -5.12 2.61
C PRO A 143 0.00 -5.69 1.41
N ILE A 144 -0.47 -4.81 0.53
CA ILE A 144 -0.85 -5.17 -0.83
C ILE A 144 0.26 -4.57 -1.70
N TYR A 145 1.15 -5.43 -2.21
CA TYR A 145 2.14 -4.99 -3.19
C TYR A 145 1.45 -4.78 -4.53
N GLU A 146 1.87 -3.74 -5.25
CA GLU A 146 1.26 -3.32 -6.51
C GLU A 146 -0.23 -3.06 -6.32
N ALA A 147 -0.58 -2.18 -5.36
CA ALA A 147 -1.97 -1.81 -5.11
C ALA A 147 -2.67 -1.14 -6.31
N ASN A 148 -1.90 -0.74 -7.31
CA ASN A 148 -2.37 -0.27 -8.61
C ASN A 148 -2.88 -1.39 -9.54
N SER A 149 -2.54 -2.66 -9.28
CA SER A 149 -2.82 -3.85 -10.12
C SER A 149 -4.14 -4.55 -9.78
#